data_AF-A0A1F5ANE6-F1
#
_entry.id   AF-A0A1F5ANE6-F1
#
_cell.length_a   1.000
_cell.length_b   1.000
_cell.length_c   1.000
_cell.angle_alpha   90.00
_cell.angle_beta   90.00
_cell.angle_gamma   90.00
#
_symmetry.space_group_name_H-M   'P 1'
#
loop_
_entity.id
_entity.type
_entity.pdbx_description
1 polymer ?
#
loop_
_entity_poly.entity_id
_entity_poly.type
_entity_poly.pdbx_seq_one_letter_code
_entity_poly.pdbx_strand_id
1 'polypeptide(L)'
;MKKLRFVWLAAAVLLAFSSCGINTMPSHDEWYTKHYYIMQDFERQTYKELSPAARLEFQTAFWEARDPKSKKIFDERMLYVMKTYKRDNYNQPWNCDRARIYLLNGPPNDVEVKQNTNWAMGVQQGTGAGMSTTSSDRTNEDISANTSEFWIYRWDIYLVSYVFTFRPPNEWRYSSGTGRYLGALEEWSKENTYGVLNESDYKLKLDGLKSIQ
;
A
#
# COMPACT_ATOMS: atom_id res chain seq x y z
N MET A 1 -64.86 35.72 -29.18
CA MET A 1 -65.11 35.48 -27.73
C MET A 1 -64.45 34.17 -27.33
N LYS A 2 -63.56 34.20 -26.31
CA LYS A 2 -63.18 33.14 -25.32
C LYS A 2 -62.99 31.68 -25.84
N LYS A 3 -61.94 30.90 -25.55
CA LYS A 3 -60.74 30.96 -24.68
C LYS A 3 -59.80 29.82 -25.10
N LEU A 4 -58.51 30.06 -24.85
CA LEU A 4 -57.32 29.21 -24.86
C LEU A 4 -57.49 27.80 -24.24
N ARG A 5 -56.76 26.80 -24.76
CA ARG A 5 -55.89 25.90 -23.96
C ARG A 5 -54.86 25.14 -24.80
N PHE A 6 -53.61 25.53 -24.60
CA PHE A 6 -52.36 24.84 -24.95
C PHE A 6 -52.28 23.47 -24.27
N VAL A 7 -51.82 22.44 -24.98
CA VAL A 7 -50.98 21.37 -24.40
C VAL A 7 -49.99 20.91 -25.47
N TRP A 8 -48.74 21.38 -25.33
CA TRP A 8 -47.57 20.73 -25.92
C TRP A 8 -47.11 19.66 -24.94
N LEU A 9 -46.86 18.43 -25.39
CA LEU A 9 -46.17 17.41 -24.59
C LEU A 9 -45.12 16.74 -25.47
N ALA A 10 -43.95 17.37 -25.49
CA ALA A 10 -42.70 16.77 -25.91
C ALA A 10 -42.22 15.85 -24.78
N ALA A 11 -42.25 14.54 -25.00
CA ALA A 11 -41.64 13.57 -24.10
C ALA A 11 -40.15 13.45 -24.44
N ALA A 12 -39.32 14.27 -23.78
CA ALA A 12 -37.88 14.09 -23.77
C ALA A 12 -37.55 12.87 -22.89
N VAL A 13 -37.12 11.78 -23.53
CA VAL A 13 -36.54 10.61 -22.85
C VAL A 13 -35.16 11.01 -22.37
N LEU A 14 -35.08 11.49 -21.13
CA LEU A 14 -33.84 11.59 -20.37
C LEU A 14 -33.36 10.17 -20.05
N LEU A 15 -32.48 9.64 -20.90
CA LEU A 15 -31.61 8.53 -20.52
C LEU A 15 -30.64 9.04 -19.46
N ALA A 16 -31.04 8.92 -18.19
CA ALA A 16 -30.13 8.95 -17.07
C ALA A 16 -29.26 7.69 -17.18
N PHE A 17 -28.09 7.80 -17.80
CA PHE A 17 -27.01 6.86 -17.57
C PHE A 17 -26.59 7.02 -16.11
N SER A 18 -27.19 6.22 -15.24
CA SER A 18 -26.60 5.87 -13.95
C SER A 18 -25.25 5.24 -14.23
N SER A 19 -24.21 6.08 -14.25
CA SER A 19 -22.83 5.66 -14.10
C SER A 19 -22.70 5.02 -12.73
N CYS A 20 -22.95 3.71 -12.65
CA CYS A 20 -22.32 2.89 -11.63
C CYS A 20 -20.83 2.94 -11.93
N GLY A 21 -20.16 3.96 -11.39
CA GLY A 21 -18.72 4.08 -11.41
C GLY A 21 -18.14 2.82 -10.81
N ILE A 22 -17.56 1.99 -11.67
CA ILE A 22 -16.67 0.94 -11.24
C ILE A 22 -15.56 1.67 -10.47
N ASN A 23 -15.55 1.55 -9.15
CA ASN A 23 -14.46 1.98 -8.29
C ASN A 23 -13.23 1.10 -8.56
N THR A 24 -12.71 1.13 -9.78
CA THR A 24 -11.36 0.69 -10.04
C THR A 24 -10.46 1.64 -9.27
N MET A 25 -9.68 1.08 -8.35
CA MET A 25 -8.52 1.77 -7.79
C MET A 25 -7.81 2.51 -8.95
N PRO A 26 -7.37 3.76 -8.80
CA PRO A 26 -6.53 4.46 -9.79
C PRO A 26 -5.18 3.75 -9.90
N SER A 27 -5.15 2.51 -10.37
CA SER A 27 -4.00 1.61 -10.39
C SER A 27 -2.91 2.10 -11.34
N HIS A 28 -3.26 3.02 -12.24
CA HIS A 28 -2.35 3.68 -13.17
C HIS A 28 -1.86 5.05 -12.68
N ASP A 29 -2.32 5.54 -11.53
CA ASP A 29 -1.86 6.80 -10.96
C ASP A 29 -0.55 6.59 -10.17
N GLU A 30 0.57 6.96 -10.80
CA GLU A 30 1.89 6.80 -10.21
C GLU A 30 2.01 7.52 -8.86
N TRP A 31 1.42 8.72 -8.73
CA TRP A 31 1.48 9.46 -7.48
C TRP A 31 0.72 8.71 -6.38
N TYR A 32 -0.49 8.25 -6.67
CA TYR A 32 -1.26 7.47 -5.69
C TYR A 32 -0.51 6.23 -5.23
N THR A 33 0.08 5.46 -6.16
CA THR A 33 0.81 4.23 -5.81
C THR A 33 2.04 4.48 -4.92
N LYS A 34 2.64 5.68 -4.98
CA LYS A 34 3.75 6.08 -4.12
C LYS A 34 3.31 6.51 -2.72
N HIS A 35 2.10 7.05 -2.58
CA HIS A 35 1.70 7.76 -1.36
C HIS A 35 0.59 7.06 -0.55
N TYR A 36 -0.17 6.12 -1.13
CA TYR A 36 -1.37 5.62 -0.44
C TYR A 36 -1.11 4.94 0.91
N TYR A 37 0.08 4.39 1.16
CA TYR A 37 0.43 3.76 2.45
C TYR A 37 0.58 4.75 3.59
N ILE A 38 0.91 6.00 3.27
CA ILE A 38 1.08 7.09 4.24
C ILE A 38 -0.18 7.99 4.32
N MET A 39 -1.20 7.67 3.54
CA MET A 39 -2.49 8.36 3.57
C MET A 39 -3.35 7.86 4.72
N GLN A 40 -4.07 8.81 5.32
CA GLN A 40 -5.21 8.56 6.19
C GLN A 40 -6.36 7.95 5.39
N ASP A 41 -7.29 7.32 6.10
CA ASP A 41 -8.40 6.59 5.47
C ASP A 41 -9.31 7.51 4.65
N PHE A 42 -9.62 8.69 5.18
CA PHE A 42 -10.43 9.70 4.49
C PHE A 42 -9.72 10.25 3.23
N GLU A 43 -8.39 10.38 3.26
CA GLU A 43 -7.60 10.83 2.10
C GLU A 43 -7.69 9.83 0.96
N ARG A 44 -7.58 8.52 1.25
CA ARG A 44 -7.69 7.47 0.23
C ARG A 44 -9.08 7.40 -0.37
N GLN A 45 -10.12 7.64 0.42
CA GLN A 45 -11.50 7.69 -0.07
C GLN A 45 -11.70 8.90 -0.98
N THR A 46 -11.36 10.09 -0.50
CA THR A 46 -11.50 11.32 -1.28
C THR A 46 -10.73 11.24 -2.59
N TYR A 47 -9.47 10.80 -2.60
CA TYR A 47 -8.66 10.72 -3.82
C TYR A 47 -9.30 9.92 -4.96
N LYS A 48 -10.01 8.82 -4.61
CA LYS A 48 -10.68 7.96 -5.60
C LYS A 48 -11.87 8.66 -6.26
N GLU A 49 -12.52 9.57 -5.54
CA GLU A 49 -13.68 10.33 -6.01
C GLU A 49 -13.28 11.55 -6.86
N LEU A 50 -12.03 11.99 -6.77
CA LEU A 50 -11.53 13.18 -7.48
C LEU A 50 -11.31 12.91 -8.97
N SER A 51 -11.63 13.93 -9.78
CA SER A 51 -11.27 13.99 -11.20
C SER A 51 -9.75 14.11 -11.38
N PRO A 52 -9.20 13.82 -12.59
CA PRO A 52 -7.77 13.96 -12.84
C PRO A 52 -7.22 15.37 -12.54
N ALA A 53 -8.00 16.43 -12.84
CA ALA A 53 -7.61 17.80 -12.54
C ALA A 53 -7.59 18.05 -11.02
N ALA A 54 -8.64 17.62 -10.32
CA ALA A 54 -8.75 17.76 -8.88
C ALA A 54 -7.67 16.97 -8.12
N ARG A 55 -7.21 15.84 -8.68
CA ARG A 55 -6.09 15.07 -8.11
C ARG A 55 -4.80 15.86 -8.06
N LEU A 56 -4.50 16.72 -9.04
CA LEU A 56 -3.28 17.54 -9.01
C LEU A 56 -3.29 18.50 -7.82
N GLU A 57 -4.42 19.14 -7.57
CA GLU A 57 -4.61 20.00 -6.40
C GLU A 57 -4.55 19.21 -5.08
N PHE A 58 -5.08 17.99 -5.07
CA PHE A 58 -4.95 17.09 -3.92
C PHE A 58 -3.48 16.81 -3.59
N GLN A 59 -2.62 16.58 -4.57
CA GLN A 59 -1.20 16.27 -4.34
C GLN A 59 -0.48 17.40 -3.62
N THR A 60 -0.79 18.65 -4.00
CA THR A 60 -0.28 19.85 -3.33
C THR A 60 -0.86 19.95 -1.92
N ALA A 61 -2.19 19.87 -1.78
CA ALA A 61 -2.86 19.98 -0.49
C ALA A 61 -2.41 18.89 0.51
N PHE A 62 -2.12 17.68 0.04
CA PHE A 62 -1.63 16.56 0.83
C PHE A 62 -0.34 16.90 1.57
N TRP A 63 0.61 17.55 0.90
CA TRP A 63 1.89 17.91 1.51
C TRP A 63 1.82 19.21 2.30
N GLU A 64 0.98 20.17 1.91
CA GLU A 64 0.75 21.40 2.66
C GLU A 64 0.10 21.16 4.03
N ALA A 65 -0.74 20.13 4.14
CA ALA A 65 -1.44 19.81 5.39
C ALA A 65 -0.56 19.09 6.43
N ARG A 66 0.72 18.82 6.11
CA ARG A 66 1.67 18.06 6.93
C ARG A 66 2.88 18.91 7.32
N ASP A 67 3.63 18.44 8.31
CA ASP A 67 4.92 19.03 8.65
C ASP A 67 5.90 18.90 7.46
N PRO A 68 6.64 19.96 7.07
CA PRO A 68 7.66 19.88 6.03
C PRO A 68 8.70 18.76 6.26
N LYS A 69 8.99 18.42 7.52
CA LYS A 69 9.84 17.31 7.92
C LYS A 69 9.27 15.96 7.46
N SER A 70 7.97 15.77 7.49
CA SER A 70 7.30 14.54 7.01
C SER A 70 7.58 14.32 5.53
N LYS A 71 7.49 15.38 4.72
CA LYS A 71 7.83 15.32 3.29
C LYS A 71 9.30 14.96 3.09
N LYS A 72 10.21 15.60 3.83
CA LYS A 72 11.64 15.29 3.76
C LYS A 72 11.93 13.82 4.10
N ILE A 73 11.31 13.29 5.16
CA ILE A 73 11.44 11.88 5.55
C ILE A 73 10.94 10.96 4.43
N PHE A 74 9.79 11.28 3.83
CA PHE A 74 9.27 10.51 2.70
C PHE A 74 10.23 10.53 1.50
N ASP A 75 10.72 11.70 1.11
CA ASP A 75 11.63 11.85 -0.02
C ASP A 75 12.92 11.04 0.19
N GLU A 76 13.50 11.09 1.40
CA GLU A 76 14.68 10.30 1.78
C GLU A 76 14.42 8.79 1.74
N ARG A 77 13.28 8.34 2.27
CA ARG A 77 12.88 6.92 2.22
C ARG A 77 12.60 6.46 0.80
N MET A 78 11.98 7.31 -0.02
CA MET A 78 11.71 7.02 -1.43
C MET A 78 13.01 6.85 -2.21
N LEU A 79 14.02 7.70 -1.98
CA LEU A 79 15.34 7.55 -2.60
C LEU A 79 16.00 6.22 -2.23
N TYR A 80 15.92 5.81 -0.96
CA TYR A 80 16.39 4.50 -0.54
C TYR A 80 15.64 3.37 -1.25
N VAL A 81 14.31 3.44 -1.27
CA VAL A 81 13.43 2.45 -1.91
C VAL A 81 13.75 2.27 -3.40
N MET A 82 13.91 3.37 -4.13
CA MET A 82 14.23 3.35 -5.55
C MET A 82 15.57 2.66 -5.85
N LYS A 83 16.53 2.77 -4.93
CA LYS A 83 17.84 2.11 -5.04
C LYS A 83 17.79 0.64 -4.62
N THR A 84 17.15 0.35 -3.49
CA THR A 84 17.23 -0.95 -2.81
C THR A 84 16.30 -1.99 -3.42
N TYR A 85 15.06 -1.62 -3.76
CA TYR A 85 14.01 -2.58 -4.13
C TYR A 85 13.79 -2.72 -5.64
N LYS A 86 14.74 -2.25 -6.45
CA LYS A 86 14.70 -2.37 -7.91
C LYS A 86 14.67 -3.82 -8.39
N ARG A 87 15.22 -4.77 -7.61
CA ARG A 87 15.18 -6.21 -7.96
C ARG A 87 13.81 -6.82 -7.67
N ASP A 88 13.14 -6.36 -6.62
CA ASP A 88 11.80 -6.80 -6.22
C ASP A 88 10.75 -6.39 -7.23
N ASN A 89 10.82 -5.13 -7.70
CA ASN A 89 9.95 -4.62 -8.74
C ASN A 89 10.70 -3.55 -9.55
N TYR A 90 11.20 -3.94 -10.73
CA TYR A 90 12.04 -3.07 -11.56
C TYR A 90 11.30 -1.81 -12.04
N ASN A 91 10.04 -1.96 -12.46
CA ASN A 91 9.25 -0.87 -13.03
C ASN A 91 8.70 0.07 -11.95
N GLN A 92 8.39 -0.46 -10.76
CA GLN A 92 7.84 0.29 -9.65
C GLN A 92 8.50 -0.15 -8.33
N PRO A 93 9.76 0.23 -8.04
CA PRO A 93 10.47 -0.21 -6.83
C PRO A 93 9.76 0.14 -5.53
N TRP A 94 8.91 1.18 -5.53
CA TRP A 94 8.07 1.57 -4.40
C TRP A 94 6.85 0.68 -4.17
N ASN A 95 6.47 -0.11 -5.18
CA ASN A 95 5.25 -0.89 -5.19
C ASN A 95 5.51 -2.39 -4.95
N CYS A 96 6.32 -2.70 -3.95
CA CYS A 96 6.53 -4.05 -3.41
C CYS A 96 6.38 -4.04 -1.89
N ASP A 97 6.07 -5.19 -1.28
CA ASP A 97 5.68 -5.25 0.13
C ASP A 97 6.74 -4.66 1.08
N ARG A 98 8.02 -4.96 0.83
CA ARG A 98 9.14 -4.39 1.61
C ARG A 98 9.22 -2.88 1.48
N ALA A 99 9.10 -2.34 0.26
CA ALA A 99 9.15 -0.90 0.03
C ALA A 99 8.00 -0.17 0.73
N ARG A 100 6.80 -0.74 0.72
CA ARG A 100 5.59 -0.16 1.35
C ARG A 100 5.77 0.01 2.85
N ILE A 101 6.26 -1.06 3.49
CA ILE A 101 6.54 -1.08 4.94
C ILE A 101 7.70 -0.13 5.27
N TYR A 102 8.74 -0.08 4.43
CA TYR A 102 9.85 0.86 4.60
C TYR A 102 9.43 2.33 4.45
N LEU A 103 8.56 2.65 3.49
CA LEU A 103 8.03 4.02 3.33
C LEU A 103 7.23 4.44 4.56
N LEU A 104 6.41 3.55 5.11
CA LEU A 104 5.58 3.84 6.27
C LEU A 104 6.39 3.93 7.58
N ASN A 105 7.12 2.87 7.92
CA ASN A 105 7.76 2.72 9.23
C ASN A 105 9.23 3.17 9.23
N GLY A 106 9.85 3.32 8.06
CA GLY A 106 11.28 3.57 7.94
C GLY A 106 12.13 2.30 8.10
N PRO A 107 13.44 2.45 8.35
CA PRO A 107 14.32 1.30 8.54
C PRO A 107 13.92 0.49 9.77
N PRO A 108 13.88 -0.85 9.69
CA PRO A 108 13.69 -1.69 10.86
C PRO A 108 14.87 -1.55 11.83
N ASN A 109 14.63 -1.83 13.10
CA ASN A 109 15.68 -1.86 14.12
C ASN A 109 16.61 -3.07 13.94
N ASP A 110 16.09 -4.17 13.42
CA ASP A 110 16.86 -5.36 13.11
C ASP A 110 16.25 -6.14 11.92
N VAL A 111 17.08 -6.89 11.20
CA VAL A 111 16.69 -7.74 10.08
C VAL A 111 17.27 -9.13 10.25
N GLU A 112 16.42 -10.11 10.56
CA GLU A 112 16.83 -11.52 10.63
C GLU A 112 16.48 -12.25 9.33
N VAL A 113 17.40 -13.02 8.77
CA VAL A 113 17.13 -13.89 7.62
C VAL A 113 17.14 -15.34 8.08
N LYS A 114 16.05 -16.07 7.84
CA LYS A 114 15.92 -17.49 8.17
C LYS A 114 15.62 -18.30 6.92
N GLN A 115 16.31 -19.43 6.78
CA GLN A 115 15.93 -20.44 5.80
C GLN A 115 14.71 -21.19 6.34
N ASN A 116 13.63 -21.21 5.57
CA ASN A 116 12.43 -22.01 5.78
C ASN A 116 12.76 -23.49 5.59
N THR A 117 13.34 -24.11 6.63
CA THR A 117 13.61 -25.54 6.69
C THR A 117 12.34 -26.36 6.93
N ASN A 118 11.20 -25.72 7.18
CA ASN A 118 9.96 -26.40 7.59
C ASN A 118 9.26 -27.18 6.46
N TRP A 119 9.63 -26.97 5.19
CA TRP A 119 9.13 -27.81 4.10
C TRP A 119 9.69 -29.24 4.13
N ALA A 120 10.84 -29.45 4.80
CA ALA A 120 11.43 -30.79 4.95
C ALA A 120 10.58 -31.72 5.85
N MET A 121 9.70 -31.18 6.70
CA MET A 121 8.79 -32.01 7.54
C MET A 121 7.44 -32.28 6.87
N GLY A 122 6.99 -31.44 5.93
CA GLY A 122 5.70 -31.62 5.24
C GLY A 122 5.71 -32.71 4.15
N VAL A 123 6.87 -33.03 3.57
CA VAL A 123 7.01 -34.11 2.57
C VAL A 123 7.16 -35.48 3.23
N GLN A 124 7.52 -35.54 4.53
CA GLN A 124 7.75 -36.81 5.24
C GLN A 124 6.48 -37.43 5.84
N GLN A 125 5.37 -36.68 5.90
CA GLN A 125 4.09 -37.17 6.42
C GLN A 125 3.11 -37.60 5.32
N GLY A 126 3.61 -37.82 4.10
CA GLY A 126 2.79 -38.00 2.90
C GLY A 126 3.21 -39.13 1.96
N THR A 127 3.97 -40.13 2.41
CA THR A 127 4.13 -41.41 1.70
C THR A 127 4.85 -42.42 2.59
N GLY A 128 4.23 -43.58 2.77
CA GLY A 128 4.79 -44.66 3.56
C GLY A 128 6.05 -45.28 2.93
N ALA A 129 6.78 -45.98 3.79
CA ALA A 129 7.83 -46.95 3.49
C ALA A 129 9.12 -46.43 2.85
N GLY A 130 10.11 -46.18 3.72
CA GLY A 130 11.51 -46.57 3.55
C GLY A 130 12.26 -46.02 2.34
N MET A 131 13.04 -44.95 2.52
CA MET A 131 14.32 -44.83 1.83
C MET A 131 15.25 -43.81 2.49
N SER A 132 16.46 -44.29 2.81
CA SER A 132 17.75 -43.61 2.74
C SER A 132 17.84 -42.12 3.09
N THR A 133 18.61 -41.83 4.13
CA THR A 133 19.33 -40.57 4.33
C THR A 133 20.22 -40.27 3.12
N THR A 134 19.64 -39.65 2.09
CA THR A 134 20.41 -39.08 0.99
C THR A 134 20.45 -37.59 1.20
N SER A 135 21.60 -37.11 1.68
CA SER A 135 22.01 -35.71 1.59
C SER A 135 21.79 -35.25 0.15
N SER A 136 20.68 -34.55 -0.12
CA SER A 136 20.43 -34.04 -1.46
C SER A 136 21.34 -32.84 -1.66
N ASP A 137 22.20 -32.93 -2.66
CA ASP A 137 22.90 -31.79 -3.25
C ASP A 137 21.87 -30.74 -3.62
N ARG A 138 21.72 -29.70 -2.80
CA ARG A 138 20.84 -28.57 -3.08
C ARG A 138 21.67 -27.52 -3.80
N THR A 139 21.44 -27.38 -5.09
CA THR A 139 22.00 -26.29 -5.89
C THR A 139 21.57 -24.96 -5.27
N ASN A 140 22.44 -23.94 -5.33
CA ASN A 140 22.22 -22.61 -4.72
C ASN A 140 20.89 -21.92 -5.12
N GLU A 141 20.20 -22.42 -6.14
CA GLU A 141 18.92 -21.91 -6.63
C GLU A 141 17.75 -22.25 -5.69
N ASP A 142 17.70 -23.48 -5.16
CA ASP A 142 16.62 -23.96 -4.26
C ASP A 142 16.70 -23.38 -2.83
N ILE A 143 17.87 -22.86 -2.47
CA ILE A 143 18.12 -22.22 -1.17
C ILE A 143 17.37 -20.88 -1.10
N SER A 144 17.29 -20.15 -2.24
CA SER A 144 16.59 -18.87 -2.30
C SER A 144 15.08 -19.02 -2.12
N ALA A 145 14.46 -20.04 -2.74
CA ALA A 145 13.02 -20.32 -2.69
C ALA A 145 12.48 -20.59 -1.28
N ASN A 146 13.37 -20.94 -0.34
CA ASN A 146 13.05 -21.20 1.05
C ASN A 146 13.64 -20.13 1.98
N THR A 147 13.67 -18.85 1.60
CA THR A 147 14.19 -17.79 2.49
C THR A 147 13.07 -16.89 3.03
N SER A 148 13.11 -16.58 4.32
CA SER A 148 12.27 -15.57 4.96
C SER A 148 13.10 -14.49 5.63
N GLU A 149 12.62 -13.26 5.60
CA GLU A 149 13.25 -12.08 6.19
C GLU A 149 12.29 -11.47 7.23
N PHE A 150 12.78 -11.27 8.45
CA PHE A 150 12.04 -10.74 9.58
C PHE A 150 12.54 -9.33 9.85
N TRP A 151 11.68 -8.34 9.63
CA TRP A 151 11.98 -6.96 9.98
C TRP A 151 11.40 -6.65 11.34
N ILE A 152 12.26 -6.31 12.29
CA ILE A 152 11.88 -6.08 13.69
C ILE A 152 11.88 -4.58 13.95
N TYR A 153 10.76 -4.08 14.44
CA TYR A 153 10.56 -2.71 14.90
C TYR A 153 10.36 -2.68 16.41
N ARG A 154 11.02 -1.72 17.06
CA ARG A 154 10.80 -1.37 18.47
C ARG A 154 9.76 -0.28 18.52
N TRP A 155 8.62 -0.57 19.13
CA TRP A 155 7.53 0.37 19.32
C TRP A 155 7.12 0.36 20.78
N ASP A 156 7.40 1.46 21.48
CA ASP A 156 7.27 1.55 22.94
C ASP A 156 8.02 0.40 23.64
N ILE A 157 7.32 -0.45 24.38
CA ILE A 157 7.88 -1.65 25.04
C ILE A 157 7.74 -2.92 24.20
N TYR A 158 7.19 -2.83 22.98
CA TYR A 158 6.87 -3.96 22.13
C TYR A 158 7.88 -4.15 21.00
N LEU A 159 8.10 -5.41 20.65
CA LEU A 159 8.72 -5.80 19.39
C LEU A 159 7.62 -6.21 18.43
N VAL A 160 7.56 -5.51 17.30
CA VAL A 160 6.62 -5.79 16.21
C VAL A 160 7.45 -6.27 15.04
N SER A 161 7.08 -7.37 14.39
CA SER A 161 7.82 -7.82 13.22
C SER A 161 6.95 -8.07 12.00
N TYR A 162 7.54 -7.77 10.84
CA TYR A 162 7.04 -8.14 9.53
C TYR A 162 7.84 -9.31 8.99
N VAL A 163 7.16 -10.32 8.46
CA VAL A 163 7.80 -11.49 7.83
C VAL A 163 7.56 -11.42 6.33
N PHE A 164 8.65 -11.41 5.59
CA PHE A 164 8.67 -11.50 4.14
C PHE A 164 9.17 -12.86 3.71
N THR A 165 8.52 -13.49 2.75
CA THR A 165 8.96 -14.74 2.16
C THR A 165 9.39 -14.48 0.72
N PHE A 166 10.56 -14.97 0.35
CA PHE A 166 11.05 -14.89 -1.01
C PHE A 166 10.23 -15.81 -1.93
N ARG A 167 9.88 -15.28 -3.08
CA ARG A 167 9.22 -15.97 -4.18
C ARG A 167 10.08 -15.79 -5.43
N PRO A 168 10.66 -16.88 -5.95
CA PRO A 168 11.41 -16.81 -7.20
C PRO A 168 10.55 -16.21 -8.33
N PRO A 169 11.16 -15.45 -9.27
CA PRO A 169 12.60 -15.27 -9.40
C PRO A 169 13.20 -14.13 -8.57
N ASN A 170 12.39 -13.13 -8.13
CA ASN A 170 12.94 -11.91 -7.51
C ASN A 170 12.06 -11.28 -6.42
N GLU A 171 10.97 -11.92 -6.02
CA GLU A 171 9.87 -11.22 -5.36
C GLU A 171 9.87 -11.48 -3.85
N TRP A 172 9.75 -10.44 -3.04
CA TRP A 172 9.53 -10.59 -1.60
C TRP A 172 8.08 -10.25 -1.28
N ARG A 173 7.36 -11.24 -0.73
CA ARG A 173 5.96 -11.08 -0.35
C ARG A 173 5.81 -11.04 1.14
N TYR A 174 4.99 -10.11 1.62
CA TYR A 174 4.55 -10.12 3.00
C TYR A 174 3.74 -11.40 3.25
N SER A 175 4.18 -12.20 4.22
CA SER A 175 3.53 -13.47 4.58
C SER A 175 2.70 -13.31 5.84
N SER A 176 3.26 -12.64 6.85
CA SER A 176 2.62 -12.45 8.15
C SER A 176 3.37 -11.39 8.94
N GLY A 177 2.70 -10.77 9.90
CA GLY A 177 3.35 -10.00 10.96
C GLY A 177 3.11 -10.70 12.29
N THR A 178 4.09 -10.69 13.18
CA THR A 178 3.87 -11.19 14.54
C THR A 178 3.58 -10.03 15.47
N GLY A 179 2.41 -10.10 16.11
CA GLY A 179 2.03 -9.22 17.22
C GLY A 179 0.66 -8.59 17.04
N ARG A 180 -0.11 -8.57 18.13
CA ARG A 180 -1.37 -7.80 18.28
C ARG A 180 -1.23 -6.29 18.03
N TYR A 181 -0.02 -5.82 17.74
CA TYR A 181 0.39 -4.42 17.68
C TYR A 181 0.81 -3.96 16.29
N LEU A 182 0.76 -4.82 15.27
CA LEU A 182 1.14 -4.45 13.90
C LEU A 182 0.33 -3.25 13.41
N GLY A 183 -1.00 -3.34 13.49
CA GLY A 183 -1.88 -2.23 13.08
C GLY A 183 -1.67 -0.97 13.92
N ALA A 184 -1.34 -1.12 15.20
CA ALA A 184 -1.06 0.03 16.08
C ALA A 184 0.26 0.73 15.72
N LEU A 185 1.30 -0.01 15.32
CA LEU A 185 2.54 0.57 14.80
C LEU A 185 2.30 1.32 13.48
N GLU A 186 1.52 0.73 12.57
CA GLU A 186 1.22 1.35 11.27
C GLU A 186 0.43 2.64 11.45
N GLU A 187 -0.59 2.62 12.32
CA GLU A 187 -1.38 3.79 12.64
C GLU A 187 -0.52 4.87 13.31
N TRP A 188 0.28 4.48 14.32
CA TRP A 188 1.21 5.39 14.97
C TRP A 188 2.17 6.02 13.96
N SER A 189 2.65 5.27 12.97
CA SER A 189 3.54 5.79 11.93
C SER A 189 2.82 6.78 11.01
N LYS A 190 1.56 6.53 10.63
CA LYS A 190 0.74 7.49 9.87
C LYS A 190 0.47 8.76 10.67
N GLU A 191 0.13 8.65 11.94
CA GLU A 191 -0.20 9.81 12.79
C GLU A 191 1.05 10.62 13.18
N ASN A 192 2.11 9.95 13.62
CA ASN A 192 3.28 10.61 14.17
C ASN A 192 4.28 11.06 13.10
N THR A 193 4.41 10.31 12.00
CA THR A 193 5.33 10.67 10.90
C THR A 193 4.62 11.44 9.81
N TYR A 194 3.38 11.08 9.47
CA TYR A 194 2.63 11.61 8.32
C TYR A 194 1.31 12.26 8.72
N GLY A 195 1.20 12.69 9.98
CA GLY A 195 0.00 13.29 10.54
C GLY A 195 -0.37 14.60 9.90
N VAL A 196 -1.67 14.87 9.87
CA VAL A 196 -2.22 16.13 9.37
C VAL A 196 -2.20 17.15 10.51
N LEU A 197 -1.63 18.33 10.27
CA LEU A 197 -1.48 19.38 11.29
C LEU A 197 -2.82 19.97 11.74
N ASN A 198 -3.73 20.21 10.78
CA ASN A 198 -5.08 20.68 11.04
C ASN A 198 -6.07 19.89 10.17
N GLU A 199 -6.60 18.81 10.73
CA GLU A 199 -7.45 17.87 10.00
C GLU A 199 -8.77 18.48 9.56
N SER A 200 -9.35 19.39 10.35
CA SER A 200 -10.65 20.01 10.03
C SER A 200 -10.56 20.91 8.81
N ASP A 201 -9.58 21.81 8.80
CA ASP A 201 -9.36 22.72 7.67
C ASP A 201 -8.93 21.95 6.42
N TYR A 202 -8.13 20.89 6.59
CA TYR A 202 -7.71 20.05 5.48
C TYR A 202 -8.90 19.30 4.87
N LYS A 203 -9.81 18.71 5.66
CA LYS A 203 -11.02 18.06 5.15
C LYS A 203 -11.92 19.03 4.38
N LEU A 204 -12.11 20.25 4.88
CA LEU A 204 -12.85 21.29 4.16
C LEU A 204 -12.20 21.63 2.82
N LYS A 205 -10.87 21.76 2.78
CA LYS A 205 -10.11 21.99 1.54
C LYS A 205 -10.32 20.84 0.55
N LEU A 206 -10.25 19.59 1.02
CA LEU A 206 -10.46 18.40 0.19
C LEU A 206 -11.88 18.29 -0.36
N ASP A 207 -12.89 18.64 0.43
CA ASP A 207 -14.29 18.67 -0.04
C ASP A 207 -14.49 19.73 -1.13
N GLY A 208 -13.81 20.87 -1.03
CA GLY A 208 -13.78 21.88 -2.09
C GLY A 208 -13.27 21.34 -3.43
N LEU A 209 -12.28 20.43 -3.41
CA LEU A 209 -11.70 19.83 -4.62
C LEU A 209 -12.70 18.96 -5.38
N LYS A 210 -13.71 18.40 -4.71
CA LYS A 210 -14.75 17.57 -5.36
C LYS A 210 -15.59 18.35 -6.38
N SER A 211 -15.59 19.68 -6.30
CA SER A 211 -16.29 20.55 -7.24
C SER A 211 -15.54 20.81 -8.55
N ILE A 212 -14.25 20.44 -8.61
CA ILE A 212 -13.41 20.57 -9.81
C ILE A 212 -13.70 19.38 -10.73
N GLN A 213 -14.21 19.65 -11.93
CA GLN A 213 -14.49 18.63 -12.95
C GLN A 213 -13.29 18.41 -13.86
#